data_AF-A0A4V6N491-F1
#
_entry.id   AF-A0A4V6N491-F1
#
_cell.length_a   1.000
_cell.length_b   1.000
_cell.length_c   1.000
_cell.angle_alpha   90.00
_cell.angle_beta   90.00
_cell.angle_gamma   90.00
#
_symmetry.space_group_name_H-M   'P 1'
#
loop_
_entity.id
_entity.type
_entity.pdbx_description
1 polymer ?
#
loop_
_entity_poly.entity_id
_entity_poly.type
_entity_poly.pdbx_seq_one_letter_code
_entity_poly.pdbx_strand_id
1 'polypeptide(L)'
;MDGGNAVQTSDGWIQIADLVQGTEEIIEPRELEESGEWAMTAFNRCRLMELTGLEPVVPYGEVPDGEPSLLLEEAAKAVVRIAVPPERVGWRLSLAEALQCALADVRMVSGACDV
;
A
#
# COMPACT_ATOMS: atom_id res chain seq x y z
N MET A 1 -27.96 17.79 -4.65
CA MET A 1 -27.58 16.87 -3.55
C MET A 1 -26.45 16.02 -4.08
N ASP A 2 -25.20 16.40 -3.83
CA ASP A 2 -24.00 15.74 -4.42
C ASP A 2 -22.86 15.56 -3.39
N GLY A 3 -23.12 15.87 -2.11
CA GLY A 3 -22.09 15.88 -1.06
C GLY A 3 -21.78 14.51 -0.46
N GLY A 4 -22.63 13.50 -0.65
CA GLY A 4 -22.42 12.17 -0.06
C GLY A 4 -21.31 11.36 -0.76
N ASN A 5 -21.18 11.51 -2.08
CA ASN A 5 -20.21 10.75 -2.86
C ASN A 5 -18.78 11.26 -2.61
N ALA A 6 -18.59 12.58 -2.59
CA ALA A 6 -17.28 13.20 -2.35
C ALA A 6 -16.70 12.87 -0.95
N VAL A 7 -17.54 12.83 0.09
CA VAL A 7 -17.12 12.49 1.46
C VAL A 7 -16.75 11.00 1.58
N GLN A 8 -17.51 10.11 0.92
CA GLN A 8 -17.17 8.67 0.90
C GLN A 8 -15.88 8.38 0.11
N THR A 9 -15.63 9.12 -0.97
CA THR A 9 -14.37 9.03 -1.72
C THR A 9 -13.19 9.52 -0.88
N SER A 10 -13.33 10.61 -0.12
CA SER A 10 -12.24 11.12 0.73
C SER A 10 -11.92 10.17 1.88
N ASP A 11 -12.92 9.60 2.53
CA ASP A 11 -12.72 8.69 3.67
C ASP A 11 -12.11 7.35 3.21
N GLY A 12 -12.57 6.82 2.06
CA GLY A 12 -11.99 5.63 1.46
C GLY A 12 -10.55 5.85 1.01
N TRP A 13 -10.23 7.04 0.51
CA TRP A 13 -8.86 7.40 0.14
C TRP A 13 -7.93 7.49 1.34
N ILE A 14 -8.34 8.17 2.41
CA ILE A 14 -7.55 8.28 3.65
C ILE A 14 -7.24 6.88 4.17
N GLN A 15 -8.23 5.99 4.21
CA GLN A 15 -8.00 4.60 4.61
C GLN A 15 -6.95 3.89 3.75
N ILE A 16 -7.00 4.04 2.42
CA ILE A 16 -6.02 3.40 1.53
C ILE A 16 -4.62 3.98 1.77
N ALA A 17 -4.51 5.30 1.87
CA ALA A 17 -3.24 5.98 2.11
C ALA A 17 -2.63 5.54 3.44
N ASP A 18 -3.40 5.49 4.52
CA ASP A 18 -2.94 5.06 5.85
C ASP A 18 -2.44 3.60 5.83
N LEU A 19 -3.14 2.71 5.12
CA LEU A 19 -2.73 1.31 5.01
C LEU A 19 -1.44 1.13 4.19
N VAL A 20 -1.28 1.88 3.10
CA VAL A 20 -0.06 1.87 2.30
C VAL A 20 1.10 2.48 3.08
N GLN A 21 0.88 3.62 3.74
CA GLN A 21 1.85 4.27 4.61
C GLN A 21 2.33 3.32 5.73
N GLY A 22 1.41 2.66 6.44
CA GLY A 22 1.76 1.70 7.47
C GLY A 22 2.50 0.46 6.93
N THR A 23 2.27 0.09 5.67
CA THR A 23 3.05 -0.98 5.01
C THR A 23 4.51 -0.56 4.85
N GLU A 24 4.75 0.66 4.36
CA GLU A 24 6.09 1.21 4.15
C GLU A 24 6.85 1.39 5.47
N GLU A 25 6.18 1.88 6.52
CA GLU A 25 6.76 2.03 7.86
C GLU A 25 7.28 0.71 8.44
N ILE A 26 6.73 -0.43 8.02
CA ILE A 26 7.18 -1.75 8.46
C ILE A 26 8.28 -2.31 7.55
N ILE A 27 8.15 -2.16 6.23
CA ILE A 27 9.09 -2.77 5.27
C ILE A 27 10.40 -2.00 5.18
N GLU A 28 10.38 -0.67 5.21
CA GLU A 28 11.59 0.13 5.00
C GLU A 28 12.69 -0.14 6.04
N PRO A 29 12.39 -0.28 7.34
CA PRO A 29 13.39 -0.74 8.31
C PRO A 29 13.92 -2.14 8.01
N ARG A 30 13.08 -3.07 7.52
CA ARG A 30 13.51 -4.42 7.13
C ARG A 30 14.44 -4.40 5.92
N GLU A 31 14.29 -3.45 5.00
CA GLU A 31 15.24 -3.26 3.89
C GLU A 31 16.63 -2.81 4.36
N LEU A 32 16.71 -2.12 5.50
CA LEU A 32 17.96 -1.65 6.09
C LEU A 32 18.62 -2.70 6.99
N GLU A 33 17.83 -3.52 7.68
CA GLU A 33 18.30 -4.47 8.70
C GLU A 33 18.43 -5.92 8.19
N GLU A 34 17.56 -6.35 7.27
CA GLU A 34 17.48 -7.71 6.77
C GLU A 34 18.10 -7.84 5.35
N SER A 35 18.19 -9.07 4.85
CA SER A 35 18.75 -9.42 3.53
C SER A 35 18.17 -8.55 2.39
N GLY A 36 18.87 -8.49 1.25
CA GLY A 36 18.40 -7.75 0.06
C GLY A 36 17.11 -8.26 -0.59
N GLU A 37 16.41 -9.21 0.05
CA GLU A 37 15.14 -9.79 -0.39
C GLU A 37 14.00 -8.78 -0.26
N TRP A 38 13.94 -8.00 0.84
CA TRP A 38 12.93 -6.94 0.97
C TRP A 38 13.13 -5.83 -0.07
N ALA A 39 14.37 -5.51 -0.42
CA ALA A 39 14.70 -4.55 -1.47
C ALA A 39 14.17 -4.97 -2.85
N MET A 40 13.91 -6.26 -3.09
CA MET A 40 13.29 -6.73 -4.33
C MET A 40 11.82 -6.31 -4.44
N THR A 41 11.15 -6.00 -3.33
CA THR A 41 9.76 -5.52 -3.32
C THR A 41 9.63 -4.04 -3.69
N ALA A 42 10.73 -3.27 -3.61
CA ALA A 42 10.74 -1.82 -3.73
C ALA A 42 10.14 -1.30 -5.04
N PHE A 43 10.30 -2.00 -6.18
CA PHE A 43 9.77 -1.54 -7.46
C PHE A 43 8.24 -1.37 -7.44
N ASN A 44 7.52 -2.41 -7.02
CA ASN A 44 6.07 -2.38 -6.99
C ASN A 44 5.54 -1.47 -5.86
N ARG A 45 6.27 -1.35 -4.76
CA ARG A 45 5.96 -0.42 -3.67
C ARG A 45 6.15 1.05 -4.08
N CYS A 46 7.23 1.40 -4.78
CA CYS A 46 7.42 2.75 -5.34
C CYS A 46 6.28 3.12 -6.30
N ARG A 47 5.87 2.19 -7.18
CA ARG A 47 4.73 2.42 -8.06
C ARG A 47 3.42 2.65 -7.29
N LEU A 48 3.23 1.92 -6.19
CA LEU A 48 2.09 2.09 -5.31
C LEU A 48 2.11 3.47 -4.63
N MET A 49 3.26 3.91 -4.10
CA MET A 49 3.45 5.25 -3.51
C MET A 49 3.15 6.38 -4.50
N GLU A 50 3.62 6.27 -5.75
CA GLU A 50 3.30 7.24 -6.80
C GLU A 50 1.78 7.37 -7.03
N LEU A 51 1.07 6.24 -7.03
CA LEU A 51 -0.38 6.21 -7.25
C LEU A 51 -1.16 6.68 -6.03
N THR A 52 -0.61 6.52 -4.82
CA THR A 52 -1.17 7.02 -3.58
C THR A 52 -0.76 8.47 -3.26
N GLY A 53 0.20 9.03 -4.00
CA GLY A 53 0.76 10.36 -3.70
C GLY A 53 1.47 10.41 -2.34
N LEU A 54 1.91 9.25 -1.84
CA LEU A 54 2.71 9.16 -0.62
C LEU A 54 4.18 9.41 -0.97
N GLU A 55 4.89 10.01 -0.04
CA GLU A 55 6.34 10.16 -0.12
C GLU A 55 7.00 8.96 0.59
N PRO A 56 8.22 8.58 0.18
CA PRO A 56 8.99 7.57 0.89
C PRO A 56 9.09 7.92 2.38
N VAL A 57 8.97 6.90 3.23
CA VAL A 57 9.15 7.10 4.67
C VAL A 57 10.62 7.39 4.91
N VAL A 58 10.92 8.15 5.96
CA VAL A 58 12.29 8.25 6.46
C VAL A 58 12.25 7.57 7.82
N PRO A 59 12.96 6.45 8.03
CA PRO A 59 12.83 5.67 9.24
C PRO A 59 13.36 6.49 10.42
N TYR A 60 12.43 7.04 11.20
CA TYR A 60 12.71 7.72 12.46
C TYR A 60 11.78 7.17 13.52
N GLY A 61 12.30 6.27 14.36
CA GLY A 61 11.58 5.70 15.49
C GLY A 61 11.62 4.18 15.53
N GLU A 62 10.75 3.61 16.36
CA GLU A 62 10.56 2.17 16.45
C GLU A 62 9.73 1.68 15.26
N VAL A 63 10.11 0.51 14.73
CA VAL A 63 9.36 -0.16 13.66
C VAL A 63 8.00 -0.58 14.21
N PRO A 64 6.87 -0.20 13.59
CA PRO A 64 5.57 -0.67 14.03
C PRO A 64 5.45 -2.19 13.96
N ASP A 65 4.78 -2.79 14.94
CA ASP A 65 4.38 -4.20 14.86
C ASP A 65 3.27 -4.38 13.82
N GLY A 66 3.41 -5.35 12.93
CA GLY A 66 2.38 -5.69 11.97
C GLY A 66 2.86 -6.60 10.84
N GLU A 67 1.90 -7.11 10.07
CA GLU A 67 2.15 -7.91 8.88
C GLU A 67 1.84 -7.08 7.63
N PRO A 68 2.86 -6.66 6.85
CA PRO A 68 2.67 -5.80 5.67
C PRO A 68 1.69 -6.38 4.65
N SER A 69 1.68 -7.72 4.49
CA SER A 69 0.77 -8.37 3.56
C SER A 69 -0.71 -8.21 3.96
N LEU A 70 -1.03 -8.13 5.25
CA LEU A 70 -2.40 -7.90 5.72
C LEU A 70 -2.84 -6.45 5.44
N LEU A 71 -1.95 -5.48 5.62
CA LEU A 71 -2.23 -4.06 5.33
C LEU A 71 -2.51 -3.84 3.84
N LEU A 72 -1.69 -4.42 2.96
CA LEU A 72 -1.89 -4.36 1.51
C LEU A 72 -3.17 -5.08 1.07
N GLU A 73 -3.53 -6.19 1.71
CA GLU A 73 -4.79 -6.89 1.43
C GLU A 73 -6.00 -6.03 1.80
N GLU A 74 -5.98 -5.38 2.96
CA GLU A 74 -7.05 -4.47 3.36
C GLU A 74 -7.12 -3.23 2.47
N ALA A 75 -5.99 -2.69 2.01
CA ALA A 75 -5.94 -1.60 1.05
C ALA A 75 -6.57 -2.02 -0.29
N ALA A 76 -6.26 -3.22 -0.77
CA ALA A 76 -6.86 -3.76 -2.00
C ALA A 76 -8.38 -3.88 -1.88
N LYS A 77 -8.88 -4.36 -0.73
CA LYS A 77 -10.32 -4.41 -0.44
C LYS A 77 -10.95 -3.02 -0.41
N ALA A 78 -10.26 -2.03 0.17
CA ALA A 78 -10.73 -0.64 0.22
C ALA A 78 -10.80 0.01 -1.18
N VAL A 79 -9.80 -0.22 -2.04
CA VAL A 79 -9.79 0.26 -3.44
C VAL A 79 -10.94 -0.29 -4.28
N VAL A 80 -11.40 -1.51 -4.03
CA VAL A 80 -12.57 -2.04 -4.75
C VAL A 80 -13.85 -1.30 -4.33
N ARG A 81 -13.94 -0.88 -3.06
CA ARG A 81 -15.12 -0.23 -2.47
C ARG A 81 -15.17 1.28 -2.70
N ILE A 82 -14.04 1.94 -2.95
CA ILE A 82 -14.01 3.39 -3.13
C ILE A 82 -14.80 3.79 -4.39
N ALA A 83 -15.77 4.67 -4.19
CA ALA A 83 -16.49 5.30 -5.29
C ALA A 83 -15.59 6.36 -5.93
N VAL A 84 -15.42 6.29 -7.26
CA VAL A 84 -14.65 7.27 -8.02
C VAL A 84 -15.48 7.75 -9.20
N PRO A 85 -15.33 9.01 -9.63
CA PRO A 85 -15.99 9.47 -10.84
C PRO A 85 -15.42 8.76 -12.08
N PRO A 86 -16.16 8.67 -13.20
CA PRO A 86 -15.76 7.90 -14.39
C PRO A 86 -14.33 8.21 -14.90
N GLU A 87 -13.92 9.47 -14.86
CA GLU A 87 -12.59 9.94 -15.27
C GLU A 87 -11.45 9.39 -14.40
N ARG A 88 -11.74 8.91 -13.18
CA ARG A 88 -10.76 8.33 -12.24
C ARG A 88 -10.79 6.79 -12.21
N VAL A 89 -11.61 6.15 -13.04
CA VAL A 89 -11.68 4.66 -13.09
C VAL A 89 -10.35 4.05 -13.50
N GLY A 90 -9.64 4.63 -14.48
CA GLY A 90 -8.32 4.14 -14.90
C GLY A 90 -7.27 4.21 -13.77
N TRP A 91 -7.31 5.27 -12.97
CA TRP A 91 -6.47 5.40 -11.77
C TRP A 91 -6.81 4.30 -10.74
N ARG A 92 -8.09 4.07 -10.44
CA ARG A 92 -8.51 3.03 -9.49
C ARG A 92 -8.09 1.63 -9.93
N LEU A 93 -8.18 1.33 -11.23
CA LEU A 93 -7.71 0.06 -11.79
C LEU A 93 -6.20 -0.10 -11.66
N SER A 94 -5.45 0.96 -11.98
CA SER A 94 -3.98 0.97 -11.85
C SER A 94 -3.55 0.78 -10.39
N LEU A 95 -4.25 1.42 -9.46
CA LEU A 95 -4.00 1.29 -8.03
C LEU A 95 -4.33 -0.13 -7.51
N ALA A 96 -5.43 -0.71 -7.97
CA ALA A 96 -5.79 -2.09 -7.63
C ALA A 96 -4.73 -3.09 -8.13
N GLU A 97 -4.24 -2.92 -9.36
CA GLU A 97 -3.16 -3.74 -9.93
C GLU A 97 -1.86 -3.59 -9.14
N ALA A 98 -1.44 -2.34 -8.87
CA ALA A 98 -0.22 -2.06 -8.10
C ALA A 98 -0.27 -2.69 -6.69
N LEU A 99 -1.41 -2.63 -6.01
CA LEU A 99 -1.62 -3.28 -4.71
C LEU A 99 -1.49 -4.81 -4.80
N GLN A 100 -2.04 -5.43 -5.84
CA GLN A 100 -1.93 -6.88 -6.03
C GLN A 100 -0.49 -7.31 -6.33
N CYS A 101 0.24 -6.56 -7.15
CA CYS A 101 1.65 -6.79 -7.44
C CYS A 101 2.51 -6.65 -6.18
N ALA A 102 2.37 -5.55 -5.44
CA ALA A 102 3.10 -5.33 -4.18
C ALA A 102 2.78 -6.42 -3.14
N LEU A 103 1.50 -6.81 -3.01
CA LEU A 103 1.08 -7.88 -2.11
C LEU A 103 1.71 -9.24 -2.47
N ALA A 104 1.80 -9.55 -3.77
CA ALA A 104 2.42 -10.78 -4.23
C ALA A 104 3.92 -10.82 -3.89
N ASP A 105 4.63 -9.73 -4.12
CA ASP A 105 6.06 -9.62 -3.79
C ASP A 105 6.30 -9.74 -2.28
N VAL A 106 5.51 -9.02 -1.48
CA VAL A 106 5.61 -9.06 -0.01
C VAL A 106 5.33 -10.47 0.51
N ARG A 107 4.28 -11.15 0.03
CA ARG A 107 3.99 -12.53 0.45
C ARG A 107 5.10 -13.50 0.07
N MET A 108 5.72 -13.31 -1.09
CA MET A 108 6.84 -14.13 -1.54
C MET A 108 8.05 -13.95 -0.61
N VAL A 109 8.38 -12.72 -0.23
CA VAL A 109 9.50 -12.43 0.70
C VAL A 109 9.18 -12.92 2.11
N SER A 110 8.01 -12.58 2.68
CA SER A 110 7.61 -13.06 4.02
C SER A 110 7.65 -14.59 4.09
N GLY A 111 7.10 -15.29 3.10
CA GLY A 111 7.12 -16.75 3.06
C GLY A 111 8.51 -17.38 2.87
N ALA A 112 9.49 -16.62 2.36
CA ALA A 112 10.88 -17.05 2.28
C ALA A 112 11.63 -16.81 3.60
N CYS A 113 11.20 -15.86 4.43
CA CYS A 113 11.80 -15.56 5.74
C CYS A 113 11.23 -16.43 6.88
N ASP A 114 10.05 -17.03 6.71
CA ASP A 114 9.36 -17.88 7.71
C ASP A 114 9.90 -19.33 7.80
N VAL A 115 10.98 -19.68 7.08
CA VAL A 115 11.56 -21.05 7.01
C VAL A 115 12.88 -21.23 7.74
#